data_AF-A0A7S4G1C3-F1
#
_entry.id   AF-A0A7S4G1C3-F1
#
_cell.length_a   1.000
_cell.length_b   1.000
_cell.length_c   1.000
_cell.angle_alpha   90.00
_cell.angle_beta   90.00
_cell.angle_gamma   90.00
#
_symmetry.space_group_name_H-M   'P 1'
#
loop_
_entity.id
_entity.type
_entity.pdbx_description
1 polymer ?
#
loop_
_entity_poly.entity_id
_entity_poly.type
_entity_poly.pdbx_seq_one_letter_code
_entity_poly.pdbx_strand_id
1 'polypeptide(L)'
;MSHVLVQTVEASRSPSPNPEDDLAQDSTRSIFWTKPWYALGSQIRGDTAGELFMNENAVRARAGLLHITAWVVFCLLLVNPNPQFLTYTLGPVVGWDMLTASLFGLTPLSPYGILGTLLAWRAPPVWRPAMPKRFAWSLGVAMVIICVLLGQFRQRYAAMAVNVVCIALTWMEASLGFCLGCWSWNKFIVPMFRKEKCTSCEIPSAKPVAVARVKEIREITAQYPLVVFSKTSCPHCQQVKSVLKRLGADPKIVELDKTEDEHGYASALLELTGQTTVPNVFIGGQSVARSETVLDFYDEDRVCPILVEKGVPAPNCQQ
;
A
#
# COMPACT_ATOMS: atom_id res chain seq x y z
N MET A 1 30.79 46.66 -41.04
CA MET A 1 31.43 45.88 -39.95
C MET A 1 30.36 44.96 -39.39
N SER A 2 30.38 43.73 -39.87
CA SER A 2 29.30 42.75 -39.73
C SER A 2 29.75 41.64 -38.78
N HIS A 3 28.88 41.26 -37.84
CA HIS A 3 28.75 39.99 -37.09
C HIS A 3 30.05 39.37 -36.48
N VAL A 4 30.07 38.90 -35.23
CA VAL A 4 29.40 37.68 -34.75
C VAL A 4 29.48 37.65 -33.22
N LEU A 5 28.34 37.36 -32.59
CA LEU A 5 28.20 37.08 -31.16
C LEU A 5 28.63 35.62 -30.92
N VAL A 6 29.70 35.38 -30.15
CA VAL A 6 30.08 34.02 -29.71
C VAL A 6 29.36 33.75 -28.39
N GLN A 7 28.25 33.00 -28.45
CA GLN A 7 27.70 32.34 -27.26
C GLN A 7 28.52 31.08 -26.98
N THR A 8 29.23 31.07 -25.85
CA THR A 8 29.79 29.84 -25.28
C THR A 8 28.63 29.00 -24.73
N VAL A 9 28.32 27.90 -25.43
CA VAL A 9 27.49 26.82 -24.90
C VAL A 9 28.28 26.14 -23.78
N GLU A 10 27.94 26.47 -22.54
CA GLU A 10 28.38 25.72 -21.37
C GLU A 10 27.64 24.37 -21.41
N ALA A 11 28.29 23.38 -22.00
CA ALA A 11 27.83 22.00 -21.96
C ALA A 11 27.80 21.56 -20.49
N SER A 12 26.61 21.53 -19.91
CA SER A 12 26.33 20.87 -18.64
C SER A 12 26.73 19.40 -18.75
N ARG A 13 27.97 19.08 -18.36
CA ARG A 13 28.38 17.69 -18.10
C ARG A 13 27.46 17.18 -17.00
N SER A 14 26.57 16.27 -17.37
CA SER A 14 25.91 15.39 -16.41
C SER A 14 27.00 14.73 -15.55
N PRO A 15 26.87 14.70 -14.22
CA PRO A 15 27.83 13.98 -13.38
C PRO A 15 27.87 12.52 -13.86
N SER A 16 29.07 11.95 -13.92
CA SER A 16 29.26 10.52 -14.22
C SER A 16 28.36 9.70 -13.28
N PRO A 17 27.60 8.71 -13.79
CA PRO A 17 26.73 7.91 -12.94
C PRO A 17 27.55 7.23 -11.85
N ASN A 18 27.08 7.30 -10.60
CA ASN A 18 27.69 6.54 -9.51
C ASN A 18 27.54 5.03 -9.85
N PRO A 19 28.52 4.17 -9.52
CA PRO A 19 28.40 2.72 -9.77
C PRO A 19 27.17 2.08 -9.08
N GLU A 20 26.66 2.72 -8.02
CA GLU A 20 25.45 2.32 -7.31
C GLU A 20 24.16 2.64 -8.08
N ASP A 21 24.17 3.65 -8.97
CA ASP A 21 23.03 4.01 -9.82
C ASP A 21 22.78 2.98 -10.93
N ASP A 22 23.80 2.20 -11.33
CA ASP A 22 23.69 1.15 -12.36
C ASP A 22 22.94 -0.11 -11.85
N LEU A 23 22.91 -0.32 -10.53
CA LEU A 23 22.19 -1.42 -9.89
C LEU A 23 20.75 -1.06 -9.53
N ALA A 24 20.45 0.23 -9.36
CA ALA A 24 19.13 0.74 -9.03
C ALA A 24 18.18 0.69 -10.24
N GLN A 25 17.05 -0.02 -10.08
CA GLN A 25 16.10 -0.27 -11.16
C GLN A 25 14.88 0.67 -11.11
N ASP A 26 14.26 0.86 -12.27
CA ASP A 26 13.03 1.64 -12.44
C ASP A 26 11.87 0.99 -11.67
N SER A 27 11.24 1.76 -10.79
CA SER A 27 10.12 1.32 -9.94
C SER A 27 8.86 0.98 -10.73
N THR A 28 8.72 1.48 -11.96
CA THR A 28 7.51 1.33 -12.77
C THR A 28 7.45 0.01 -13.55
N ARG A 29 8.56 -0.73 -13.63
CA ARG A 29 8.66 -1.95 -14.46
C ARG A 29 8.71 -3.22 -13.62
N SER A 30 7.99 -4.25 -14.06
CA SER A 30 8.10 -5.59 -13.50
C SER A 30 9.47 -6.18 -13.83
N ILE A 31 10.13 -6.76 -12.83
CA ILE A 31 11.46 -7.37 -12.98
C ILE A 31 11.31 -8.88 -12.88
N PHE A 32 11.81 -9.59 -13.89
CA PHE A 32 11.89 -11.06 -13.84
C PHE A 32 13.13 -11.55 -13.12
N TRP A 33 14.26 -10.88 -13.35
CA TRP A 33 15.58 -11.31 -12.88
C TRP A 33 16.15 -10.26 -11.93
N THR A 34 16.49 -10.68 -10.71
CA THR A 34 17.20 -9.81 -9.76
C THR A 34 18.61 -9.49 -10.27
N LYS A 35 19.16 -8.34 -9.85
CA LYS A 35 20.53 -7.93 -10.16
C LYS A 35 21.30 -7.69 -8.86
N PRO A 36 22.40 -8.42 -8.60
CA PRO A 36 22.82 -9.64 -9.29
C PRO A 36 21.76 -10.77 -9.19
N TRP A 37 21.84 -11.79 -10.04
CA TRP A 37 20.81 -12.84 -10.17
C TRP A 37 20.56 -13.65 -8.88
N TYR A 38 21.49 -13.61 -7.93
CA TYR A 38 21.40 -14.28 -6.63
C TYR A 38 20.95 -13.32 -5.50
N ALA A 39 20.64 -12.07 -5.81
CA ALA A 39 20.19 -11.10 -4.82
C ALA A 39 18.78 -11.47 -4.35
N LEU A 40 18.57 -11.34 -3.04
CA LEU A 40 17.28 -11.60 -2.39
C LEU A 40 16.14 -10.76 -3.01
N GLY A 41 16.43 -9.53 -3.43
CA GLY A 41 15.47 -8.63 -4.08
C GLY A 41 16.18 -7.65 -5.02
N SER A 42 15.42 -6.71 -5.54
CA SER A 42 15.92 -5.64 -6.42
C SER A 42 16.11 -4.34 -5.64
N GLN A 43 17.14 -3.57 -5.99
CA GLN A 43 17.27 -2.17 -5.55
C GLN A 43 16.42 -1.29 -6.46
N ILE A 44 15.66 -0.35 -5.88
CA ILE A 44 14.77 0.53 -6.62
C ILE A 44 15.29 1.96 -6.56
N ARG A 45 15.27 2.67 -7.69
CA ARG A 45 15.80 4.03 -7.81
C ARG A 45 14.93 5.00 -7.00
N GLY A 46 15.56 5.68 -6.04
CA GLY A 46 14.97 6.84 -5.35
C GLY A 46 14.44 6.64 -3.93
N ASP A 47 14.38 5.42 -3.37
CA ASP A 47 13.66 5.23 -2.09
C ASP A 47 14.41 4.53 -0.94
N THR A 48 15.71 4.26 -1.05
CA THR A 48 16.66 4.03 0.08
C THR A 48 17.99 3.54 -0.47
N ALA A 49 19.10 4.09 0.04
CA ALA A 49 20.44 3.62 -0.32
C ALA A 49 20.63 2.17 0.20
N GLY A 50 20.59 1.19 -0.70
CA GLY A 50 20.99 -0.20 -0.43
C GLY A 50 19.91 -1.16 0.10
N GLU A 51 18.66 -0.73 0.30
CA GLU A 51 17.59 -1.67 0.66
C GLU A 51 17.09 -2.49 -0.54
N LEU A 52 16.71 -3.74 -0.26
CA LEU A 52 16.22 -4.68 -1.27
C LEU A 52 14.70 -4.78 -1.20
N PHE A 53 14.06 -4.77 -2.37
CA PHE A 53 12.62 -4.83 -2.53
C PHE A 53 12.19 -6.02 -3.37
N MET A 54 10.94 -6.45 -3.18
CA MET A 54 10.29 -7.50 -3.94
C MET A 54 8.92 -7.05 -4.41
N ASN A 55 8.49 -7.59 -5.54
CA ASN A 55 7.14 -7.36 -6.05
C ASN A 55 6.12 -8.16 -5.23
N GLU A 56 5.28 -7.45 -4.47
CA GLU A 56 4.22 -8.02 -3.63
C GLU A 56 3.27 -8.90 -4.43
N ASN A 57 2.91 -8.51 -5.65
CA ASN A 57 1.98 -9.28 -6.48
C ASN A 57 2.56 -10.66 -6.82
N ALA A 58 3.86 -10.74 -7.11
CA ALA A 58 4.56 -12.00 -7.37
C ALA A 58 4.64 -12.87 -6.11
N VAL A 59 4.87 -12.25 -4.94
CA VAL A 59 4.90 -12.94 -3.65
C VAL A 59 3.54 -13.53 -3.29
N ARG A 60 2.45 -12.78 -3.49
CA ARG A 60 1.08 -13.27 -3.27
C ARG A 60 0.69 -14.38 -4.23
N ALA A 61 1.06 -14.27 -5.51
CA ALA A 61 0.86 -15.33 -6.49
C ALA A 61 1.60 -16.62 -6.09
N ARG A 62 2.85 -16.50 -5.65
CA ARG A 62 3.63 -17.63 -5.10
C ARG A 62 2.94 -18.27 -3.88
N ALA A 63 2.44 -17.46 -2.93
CA ALA A 63 1.70 -17.98 -1.78
C ALA A 63 0.45 -18.78 -2.19
N GLY A 64 -0.26 -18.33 -3.23
CA GLY A 64 -1.39 -19.07 -3.80
C GLY A 64 -0.98 -20.43 -4.40
N LEU A 65 0.15 -20.51 -5.10
CA LEU A 65 0.66 -21.78 -5.65
C LEU A 65 1.06 -22.77 -4.54
N LEU A 66 1.72 -22.27 -3.50
CA LEU A 66 2.08 -23.05 -2.30
C LEU A 66 0.83 -23.53 -1.55
N HIS A 67 -0.21 -22.71 -1.50
CA HIS A 67 -1.49 -23.07 -0.88
C HIS A 67 -2.17 -24.23 -1.62
N ILE A 68 -2.19 -24.18 -2.96
CA ILE A 68 -2.76 -25.25 -3.79
C ILE A 68 -2.03 -26.58 -3.52
N THR A 69 -0.70 -26.57 -3.46
CA THR A 69 0.07 -27.81 -3.26
C THR A 69 -0.08 -28.37 -1.86
N ALA A 70 -0.13 -27.51 -0.84
CA ALA A 70 -0.44 -27.92 0.52
C ALA A 70 -1.83 -28.57 0.63
N TRP A 71 -2.85 -28.01 -0.06
CA TRP A 71 -4.19 -28.60 -0.15
C TRP A 71 -4.21 -29.96 -0.85
N VAL A 72 -3.52 -30.09 -1.98
CA VAL A 72 -3.42 -31.39 -2.69
C VAL A 72 -2.83 -32.44 -1.75
N VAL A 73 -1.73 -32.13 -1.05
CA VAL A 73 -1.14 -33.04 -0.07
C VAL A 73 -2.11 -33.36 1.07
N PHE A 74 -2.81 -32.37 1.61
CA PHE A 74 -3.79 -32.58 2.67
C PHE A 74 -4.93 -33.51 2.23
N CYS A 75 -5.51 -33.29 1.05
CA CYS A 75 -6.55 -34.16 0.49
C CYS A 75 -6.03 -35.59 0.23
N LEU A 76 -4.80 -35.73 -0.29
CA LEU A 76 -4.18 -37.04 -0.49
C LEU A 76 -4.00 -37.81 0.83
N LEU A 77 -3.71 -37.12 1.94
CA LEU A 77 -3.60 -37.75 3.26
C LEU A 77 -4.94 -38.17 3.85
N LEU A 78 -6.02 -37.46 3.52
CA LEU A 78 -7.37 -37.86 3.91
C LEU A 78 -7.81 -39.15 3.20
N VAL A 79 -7.43 -39.30 1.93
CA VAL A 79 -7.75 -40.51 1.14
C VAL A 79 -6.79 -41.65 1.46
N ASN A 80 -5.49 -41.36 1.54
CA ASN A 80 -4.44 -42.33 1.82
C ASN A 80 -3.66 -41.89 3.07
N PRO A 81 -3.93 -42.50 4.24
CA PRO A 81 -3.36 -42.07 5.53
C PRO A 81 -1.87 -42.41 5.71
N ASN A 82 -1.12 -42.57 4.61
CA ASN A 82 0.31 -42.80 4.65
C ASN A 82 1.07 -41.46 4.82
N PRO A 83 1.70 -41.21 5.98
CA PRO A 83 2.39 -39.95 6.25
C PRO A 83 3.64 -39.73 5.36
N GLN A 84 4.10 -40.76 4.65
CA GLN A 84 5.23 -40.61 3.71
C GLN A 84 4.92 -39.68 2.55
N PHE A 85 3.65 -39.49 2.17
CA PHE A 85 3.27 -38.52 1.14
C PHE A 85 3.69 -37.09 1.51
N LEU A 86 3.68 -36.71 2.80
CA LEU A 86 4.21 -35.41 3.22
C LEU A 86 5.71 -35.31 2.95
N THR A 87 6.47 -36.36 3.28
CA THR A 87 7.92 -36.39 3.08
C THR A 87 8.28 -36.25 1.61
N TYR A 88 7.61 -37.01 0.74
CA TYR A 88 7.99 -37.09 -0.68
C TYR A 88 7.45 -35.94 -1.53
N THR A 89 6.41 -35.25 -1.08
CA THR A 89 5.81 -34.14 -1.85
C THR A 89 6.07 -32.79 -1.20
N LEU A 90 5.76 -32.62 0.09
CA LEU A 90 5.88 -31.33 0.78
C LEU A 90 7.35 -30.95 1.00
N GLY A 91 8.19 -31.91 1.42
CA GLY A 91 9.62 -31.69 1.64
C GLY A 91 10.38 -31.18 0.41
N PRO A 92 10.46 -31.95 -0.68
CA PRO A 92 11.28 -31.58 -1.84
C PRO A 92 10.68 -30.46 -2.69
N VAL A 93 9.36 -30.26 -2.71
CA VAL A 93 8.74 -29.21 -3.52
C VAL A 93 8.60 -27.91 -2.72
N VAL A 94 7.82 -27.94 -1.63
CA VAL A 94 7.55 -26.74 -0.81
C VAL A 94 8.78 -26.34 0.00
N GLY A 95 9.50 -27.31 0.57
CA GLY A 95 10.72 -27.04 1.34
C GLY A 95 11.84 -26.44 0.49
N TRP A 96 12.07 -26.99 -0.71
CA TRP A 96 13.06 -26.44 -1.64
C TRP A 96 12.70 -25.02 -2.09
N ASP A 97 11.43 -24.79 -2.45
CA ASP A 97 10.95 -23.48 -2.86
C ASP A 97 11.11 -22.43 -1.74
N MET A 98 10.72 -22.75 -0.51
CA MET A 98 10.87 -21.85 0.64
C MET A 98 12.34 -21.60 0.98
N LEU A 99 13.19 -22.62 0.91
CA LEU A 99 14.61 -22.49 1.20
C LEU A 99 15.30 -21.59 0.18
N THR A 100 15.14 -21.90 -1.11
CA THR A 100 15.74 -21.11 -2.19
C THR A 100 15.22 -19.68 -2.18
N ALA A 101 13.93 -19.45 -1.91
CA ALA A 101 13.40 -18.11 -1.74
C ALA A 101 14.02 -17.35 -0.57
N SER A 102 14.20 -18.02 0.58
CA SER A 102 14.82 -17.39 1.76
C SER A 102 16.29 -16.99 1.53
N LEU A 103 16.99 -17.68 0.62
CA LEU A 103 18.39 -17.42 0.31
C LEU A 103 18.56 -16.42 -0.85
N PHE A 104 17.81 -16.62 -1.93
CA PHE A 104 18.05 -15.99 -3.23
C PHE A 104 16.85 -15.20 -3.78
N GLY A 105 15.73 -15.13 -3.06
CA GLY A 105 14.53 -14.43 -3.53
C GLY A 105 13.67 -15.26 -4.49
N LEU A 106 12.75 -14.58 -5.19
CA LEU A 106 11.74 -15.25 -6.03
C LEU A 106 12.31 -15.98 -7.25
N THR A 107 13.42 -15.52 -7.82
CA THR A 107 13.98 -16.01 -9.09
C THR A 107 15.51 -16.04 -8.99
N PRO A 108 16.23 -17.01 -9.59
CA PRO A 108 15.77 -18.16 -10.38
C PRO A 108 15.33 -19.39 -9.60
N LEU A 109 15.80 -19.56 -8.36
CA LEU A 109 15.91 -20.91 -7.81
C LEU A 109 14.62 -21.42 -7.16
N SER A 110 13.67 -20.52 -6.86
CA SER A 110 12.35 -20.84 -6.33
C SER A 110 11.38 -21.13 -7.48
N PRO A 111 10.96 -22.40 -7.70
CA PRO A 111 10.07 -22.74 -8.81
C PRO A 111 8.72 -22.02 -8.74
N TYR A 112 8.12 -21.90 -7.56
CA TYR A 112 6.88 -21.12 -7.39
C TYR A 112 7.14 -19.62 -7.39
N GLY A 113 8.35 -19.17 -7.07
CA GLY A 113 8.74 -17.77 -7.22
C GLY A 113 8.85 -17.36 -8.68
N ILE A 114 9.42 -18.21 -9.55
CA ILE A 114 9.40 -18.01 -11.00
C ILE A 114 7.96 -17.95 -11.51
N LEU A 115 7.15 -18.96 -11.17
CA LEU A 115 5.76 -19.03 -11.63
C LEU A 115 4.93 -17.86 -11.09
N GLY A 116 5.11 -17.47 -9.83
CA GLY A 116 4.45 -16.32 -9.23
C GLY A 116 4.84 -15.01 -9.92
N THR A 117 6.12 -14.86 -10.28
CA THR A 117 6.62 -13.70 -11.04
C THR A 117 6.04 -13.65 -12.45
N LEU A 118 5.91 -14.80 -13.11
CA LEU A 118 5.26 -14.92 -14.43
C LEU A 118 3.76 -14.55 -14.35
N LEU A 119 3.05 -15.05 -13.34
CA LEU A 119 1.63 -14.76 -13.14
C LEU A 119 1.37 -13.27 -12.84
N ALA A 120 2.28 -12.64 -12.11
CA ALA A 120 2.22 -11.20 -11.80
C ALA A 120 2.78 -10.29 -12.90
N TRP A 121 3.27 -10.84 -14.02
CA TRP A 121 4.03 -10.09 -15.04
C TRP A 121 3.27 -8.90 -15.62
N ARG A 122 1.96 -9.04 -15.82
CA ARG A 122 1.11 -7.99 -16.41
C ARG A 122 0.53 -7.04 -15.37
N ALA A 123 0.69 -7.33 -14.09
CA ALA A 123 0.22 -6.46 -13.01
C ALA A 123 1.27 -5.37 -12.73
N PRO A 124 0.85 -4.13 -12.44
CA PRO A 124 1.79 -3.10 -12.02
C PRO A 124 2.54 -3.57 -10.76
N PRO A 125 3.87 -3.43 -10.70
CA PRO A 125 4.64 -3.93 -9.58
C PRO A 125 4.35 -3.12 -8.32
N VAL A 126 4.20 -3.81 -7.19
CA VAL A 126 4.04 -3.18 -5.88
C VAL A 126 5.26 -3.55 -5.04
N TRP A 127 6.17 -2.61 -4.85
CA TRP A 127 7.44 -2.86 -4.18
C TRP A 127 7.30 -2.84 -2.66
N ARG A 128 7.77 -3.90 -2.00
CA ARG A 128 7.82 -4.05 -0.54
C ARG A 128 9.20 -4.54 -0.11
N PRO A 129 9.67 -4.20 1.10
CA PRO A 129 11.01 -4.59 1.54
C PRO A 129 11.15 -6.10 1.63
N ALA A 130 12.31 -6.61 1.21
CA ALA A 130 12.63 -8.02 1.09
C ALA A 130 12.94 -8.71 2.43
N MET A 131 13.49 -7.96 3.40
CA MET A 131 13.98 -8.53 4.66
C MET A 131 12.88 -9.19 5.51
N PRO A 132 11.71 -8.57 5.74
CA PRO A 132 10.60 -9.22 6.44
C PRO A 132 10.11 -10.50 5.73
N LYS A 133 10.13 -10.50 4.38
CA LYS A 133 9.72 -11.65 3.57
C LYS A 133 10.68 -12.81 3.71
N ARG A 134 11.99 -12.53 3.73
CA ARG A 134 13.00 -13.55 4.01
C ARG A 134 12.74 -14.26 5.34
N PHE A 135 12.45 -13.48 6.39
CA PHE A 135 12.12 -14.05 7.70
C PHE A 135 10.88 -14.95 7.64
N ALA A 136 9.81 -14.51 6.96
CA ALA A 136 8.61 -15.32 6.78
C ALA A 136 8.91 -16.65 6.06
N TRP A 137 9.75 -16.63 5.03
CA TRP A 137 10.15 -17.84 4.31
C TRP A 137 11.04 -18.77 5.13
N SER A 138 11.95 -18.23 5.95
CA SER A 138 12.73 -19.02 6.91
C SER A 138 11.84 -19.72 7.95
N LEU A 139 10.79 -19.04 8.44
CA LEU A 139 9.79 -19.66 9.30
C LEU A 139 9.04 -20.79 8.56
N GLY A 140 8.70 -20.58 7.29
CA GLY A 140 8.11 -21.60 6.42
C GLY A 140 8.99 -22.83 6.26
N VAL A 141 10.31 -22.66 6.04
CA VAL A 141 11.28 -23.77 5.99
C VAL A 141 11.27 -24.56 7.30
N ALA A 142 11.30 -23.87 8.44
CA ALA A 142 11.26 -24.53 9.75
C ALA A 142 9.98 -25.36 9.94
N MET A 143 8.82 -24.81 9.56
CA MET A 143 7.54 -25.53 9.61
C MET A 143 7.51 -26.75 8.69
N VAL A 144 8.08 -26.66 7.49
CA VAL A 144 8.20 -27.81 6.56
C VAL A 144 9.10 -28.89 7.14
N ILE A 145 10.25 -28.52 7.72
CA ILE A 145 11.17 -29.48 8.36
C ILE A 145 10.46 -30.21 9.50
N ILE A 146 9.75 -29.48 10.37
CA ILE A 146 8.96 -30.07 11.46
C ILE A 146 7.91 -31.04 10.89
N CYS A 147 7.18 -30.63 9.86
CA CYS A 147 6.16 -31.46 9.22
C CYS A 147 6.74 -32.77 8.65
N VAL A 148 7.91 -32.70 7.99
CA VAL A 148 8.64 -33.86 7.46
C VAL A 148 9.12 -34.78 8.58
N LEU A 149 9.72 -34.22 9.65
CA LEU A 149 10.17 -35.00 10.80
C LEU A 149 8.99 -35.74 11.46
N LEU A 150 7.88 -35.05 11.72
CA LEU A 150 6.66 -35.67 12.25
C LEU A 150 6.14 -36.79 11.33
N GLY A 151 6.24 -36.61 10.01
CA GLY A 151 5.95 -37.64 9.02
C GLY A 151 6.86 -38.88 9.14
N GLN A 152 8.17 -38.69 9.35
CA GLN A 152 9.14 -39.78 9.56
C GLN A 152 8.86 -40.56 10.86
N PHE A 153 8.52 -39.86 11.94
CA PHE A 153 8.13 -40.48 13.22
C PHE A 153 6.68 -41.03 13.23
N ARG A 154 6.02 -41.13 12.06
CA ARG A 154 4.66 -41.63 11.87
C ARG A 154 3.60 -40.90 12.71
N GLN A 155 3.84 -39.65 13.11
CA GLN A 155 2.89 -38.81 13.84
C GLN A 155 1.92 -38.12 12.88
N ARG A 156 1.02 -38.89 12.27
CA ARG A 156 0.12 -38.42 11.19
C ARG A 156 -0.68 -37.17 11.56
N TYR A 157 -1.30 -37.17 12.75
CA TYR A 157 -2.20 -36.10 13.16
C TYR A 157 -1.44 -34.81 13.45
N ALA A 158 -0.25 -34.91 14.05
CA ALA A 158 0.62 -33.76 14.29
C ALA A 158 1.09 -33.15 12.96
N ALA A 159 1.52 -33.99 12.01
CA ALA A 159 1.94 -33.53 10.67
C ALA A 159 0.77 -32.87 9.91
N MET A 160 -0.44 -33.45 9.98
CA MET A 160 -1.65 -32.85 9.42
C MET A 160 -1.99 -31.51 10.08
N ALA A 161 -1.89 -31.41 11.41
CA ALA A 161 -2.15 -30.16 12.12
C ALA A 161 -1.19 -29.04 11.67
N VAL A 162 0.11 -29.34 11.55
CA VAL A 162 1.10 -28.38 11.02
C VAL A 162 0.77 -28.00 9.58
N ASN A 163 0.38 -28.95 8.73
CA ASN A 163 -0.04 -28.66 7.35
C ASN A 163 -1.26 -27.73 7.31
N VAL A 164 -2.30 -27.97 8.12
CA VAL A 164 -3.47 -27.09 8.22
C VAL A 164 -3.08 -25.67 8.63
N VAL A 165 -2.13 -25.51 9.56
CA VAL A 165 -1.60 -24.20 9.92
C VAL A 165 -0.89 -23.56 8.71
N CYS A 166 -0.04 -24.28 7.98
CA CYS A 166 0.59 -23.78 6.75
C CYS A 166 -0.43 -23.34 5.70
N ILE A 167 -1.50 -24.12 5.49
CA ILE A 167 -2.60 -23.82 4.58
C ILE A 167 -3.27 -22.50 4.98
N ALA A 168 -3.59 -22.33 6.27
CA ALA A 168 -4.20 -21.11 6.76
C ALA A 168 -3.29 -19.88 6.60
N LEU A 169 -2.00 -19.99 6.94
CA LEU A 169 -1.05 -18.89 6.82
C LEU A 169 -0.83 -18.47 5.36
N THR A 170 -0.65 -19.44 4.45
CA THR A 170 -0.47 -19.16 3.02
C THR A 170 -1.74 -18.59 2.38
N TRP A 171 -2.91 -19.05 2.81
CA TRP A 171 -4.20 -18.51 2.37
C TRP A 171 -4.38 -17.04 2.76
N MET A 172 -4.03 -16.67 3.99
CA MET A 172 -4.10 -15.27 4.45
C MET A 172 -3.17 -14.37 3.63
N GLU A 173 -1.96 -14.82 3.31
CA GLU A 173 -1.02 -14.06 2.49
C GLU A 173 -1.53 -13.91 1.04
N ALA A 174 -2.02 -15.00 0.44
CA ALA A 174 -2.55 -14.97 -0.92
C ALA A 174 -3.83 -14.12 -1.03
N SER A 175 -4.82 -14.38 -0.17
CA SER A 175 -6.17 -13.81 -0.29
C SER A 175 -6.30 -12.44 0.36
N LEU A 176 -5.86 -12.31 1.62
CA LEU A 176 -6.00 -11.07 2.39
C LEU A 176 -4.83 -10.11 2.18
N GLY A 177 -3.71 -10.58 1.61
CA GLY A 177 -2.48 -9.79 1.53
C GLY A 177 -1.82 -9.60 2.90
N PHE A 178 -2.14 -10.45 3.88
CA PHE A 178 -1.59 -10.39 5.23
C PHE A 178 -0.60 -11.54 5.46
N CYS A 179 0.68 -11.21 5.66
CA CYS A 179 1.72 -12.18 5.99
C CYS A 179 2.08 -12.10 7.48
N LEU A 180 1.72 -13.13 8.25
CA LEU A 180 1.98 -13.19 9.69
C LEU A 180 3.49 -13.11 10.00
N GLY A 181 4.34 -13.69 9.16
CA GLY A 181 5.80 -13.62 9.33
C GLY A 181 6.34 -12.19 9.19
N CYS A 182 5.90 -11.47 8.16
CA CYS A 182 6.28 -10.06 7.96
C CYS A 182 5.77 -9.17 9.10
N TRP A 183 4.54 -9.39 9.55
CA TRP A 183 3.95 -8.67 10.68
C TRP A 183 4.74 -8.91 11.99
N SER A 184 5.08 -10.17 12.26
CA SER A 184 5.85 -10.56 13.46
C SER A 184 7.25 -9.96 13.45
N TRP A 185 7.90 -9.90 12.29
CA TRP A 185 9.18 -9.22 12.12
C TRP A 185 9.10 -7.75 12.54
N ASN A 186 8.10 -7.02 12.01
CA ASN A 186 7.90 -5.62 12.33
C ASN A 186 7.56 -5.36 13.79
N LYS A 187 6.74 -6.23 14.40
CA LYS A 187 6.26 -6.03 15.76
C LYS A 187 7.30 -6.37 16.80
N PHE A 188 8.08 -7.43 16.59
CA PHE A 188 8.96 -8.00 17.62
C PHE A 188 10.45 -7.87 17.29
N ILE A 189 10.84 -8.15 16.04
CA ILE A 189 12.26 -8.18 15.65
C ILE A 189 12.81 -6.76 15.45
N VAL A 190 12.06 -5.89 14.77
CA VAL A 190 12.51 -4.52 14.51
C VAL A 190 12.78 -3.72 15.80
N PRO A 191 11.89 -3.71 16.82
CA PRO A 191 12.17 -3.03 18.08
C PRO A 191 13.34 -3.63 18.84
N MET A 192 13.52 -4.97 18.77
CA MET A 192 14.63 -5.66 19.42
C MET A 192 16.00 -5.24 18.86
N PHE A 193 16.09 -4.95 17.57
CA PHE A 193 17.34 -4.53 16.91
C PHE A 193 17.44 -3.01 16.67
N ARG A 194 16.57 -2.19 17.29
CA ARG A 194 16.48 -0.72 17.09
C ARG A 194 16.54 -0.30 15.61
N LYS A 195 15.86 -1.05 14.73
CA LYS A 195 15.71 -0.66 13.32
C LYS A 195 14.44 0.18 13.14
N GLU A 196 14.36 0.92 12.03
CA GLU A 196 13.14 1.60 11.65
C GLU A 196 12.05 0.59 11.23
N LYS A 197 10.78 0.92 11.53
CA LYS A 197 9.64 0.06 11.22
C LYS A 197 9.28 0.15 9.74
N CYS A 198 8.99 -1.00 9.11
CA CYS A 198 8.38 -1.01 7.78
C CYS A 198 6.91 -0.59 7.88
N THR A 199 6.60 0.68 7.64
CA THR A 199 5.21 1.21 7.59
C THR A 199 4.38 0.51 6.51
N SER A 200 5.04 0.08 5.44
CA SER A 200 4.48 -0.67 4.31
C SER A 200 3.97 -2.09 4.64
N CYS A 201 4.45 -2.68 5.73
CA CYS A 201 4.13 -4.05 6.14
C CYS A 201 3.17 -4.08 7.35
N GLU A 202 2.78 -2.91 7.84
CA GLU A 202 1.69 -2.75 8.80
C GLU A 202 0.36 -2.90 8.05
N ILE A 203 -0.67 -3.41 8.74
CA ILE A 203 -2.01 -3.53 8.15
C ILE A 203 -2.40 -2.10 7.71
N PRO A 204 -2.73 -1.85 6.43
CA PRO A 204 -2.97 -0.50 5.96
C PRO A 204 -4.14 0.11 6.73
N SER A 205 -3.84 0.99 7.68
CA SER A 205 -4.79 1.92 8.23
C SER A 205 -4.99 3.01 7.18
N ALA A 206 -5.99 2.81 6.30
CA ALA A 206 -6.38 3.69 5.19
C ALA A 206 -5.27 3.93 4.12
N LYS A 207 -5.70 4.09 2.85
CA LYS A 207 -4.84 4.05 1.64
C LYS A 207 -3.86 5.24 1.54
N PRO A 208 -2.67 5.08 0.91
CA PRO A 208 -1.68 6.16 0.74
C PRO A 208 -2.16 7.36 -0.10
N VAL A 209 -3.18 7.17 -0.97
CA VAL A 209 -3.82 8.28 -1.70
C VAL A 209 -4.56 9.22 -0.73
N ALA A 210 -5.16 8.68 0.33
CA ALA A 210 -5.78 9.50 1.36
C ALA A 210 -4.71 10.36 2.06
N VAL A 211 -3.52 9.85 2.36
CA VAL A 211 -2.48 10.62 3.06
C VAL A 211 -2.03 11.86 2.27
N ALA A 212 -1.76 11.74 0.96
CA ALA A 212 -1.36 12.87 0.13
C ALA A 212 -2.49 13.91 0.00
N ARG A 213 -3.72 13.46 -0.26
CA ARG A 213 -4.89 14.34 -0.38
C ARG A 213 -5.34 14.94 0.95
N VAL A 214 -5.15 14.23 2.06
CA VAL A 214 -5.37 14.74 3.43
C VAL A 214 -4.43 15.91 3.71
N LYS A 215 -3.15 15.78 3.33
CA LYS A 215 -2.17 16.87 3.46
C LYS A 215 -2.60 18.10 2.64
N GLU A 216 -2.97 17.89 1.37
CA GLU A 216 -3.43 18.96 0.47
C GLU A 216 -4.72 19.64 0.99
N ILE A 217 -5.72 18.87 1.43
CA ILE A 217 -6.94 19.43 2.02
C ILE A 217 -6.59 20.26 3.26
N ARG A 218 -5.70 19.78 4.13
CA ARG A 218 -5.25 20.55 5.31
C ARG A 218 -4.56 21.85 4.93
N GLU A 219 -3.69 21.83 3.93
CA GLU A 219 -3.00 23.03 3.42
C GLU A 219 -4.02 24.05 2.87
N ILE A 220 -4.99 23.61 2.06
CA ILE A 220 -6.04 24.48 1.51
C ILE A 220 -6.90 25.06 2.65
N THR A 221 -7.32 24.24 3.61
CA THR A 221 -8.17 24.68 4.74
C THR A 221 -7.42 25.55 5.76
N ALA A 222 -6.09 25.51 5.77
CA ALA A 222 -5.26 26.42 6.56
C ALA A 222 -5.03 27.74 5.83
N GLN A 223 -4.97 27.73 4.49
CA GLN A 223 -4.77 28.92 3.68
C GLN A 223 -6.03 29.79 3.57
N TYR A 224 -7.21 29.16 3.45
CA TYR A 224 -8.47 29.88 3.26
C TYR A 224 -9.40 29.66 4.46
N PRO A 225 -9.97 30.74 5.03
CA PRO A 225 -10.84 30.65 6.21
C PRO A 225 -12.20 29.99 5.90
N LEU A 226 -12.59 29.91 4.62
CA LEU A 226 -13.81 29.25 4.15
C LEU A 226 -13.51 28.45 2.87
N VAL A 227 -13.72 27.14 2.92
CA VAL A 227 -13.48 26.22 1.81
C VAL A 227 -14.70 25.34 1.57
N VAL A 228 -15.10 25.17 0.31
CA VAL A 228 -16.23 24.32 -0.10
C VAL A 228 -15.76 23.31 -1.15
N PHE A 229 -15.76 22.04 -0.78
CA PHE A 229 -15.59 20.92 -1.71
C PHE A 229 -16.95 20.58 -2.34
N SER A 230 -16.99 20.59 -3.67
CA SER A 230 -18.22 20.57 -4.47
C SER A 230 -18.07 19.70 -5.72
N LYS A 231 -19.19 19.43 -6.40
CA LYS A 231 -19.24 18.93 -7.77
C LYS A 231 -20.13 19.83 -8.63
N THR A 232 -19.78 20.03 -9.90
CA THR A 232 -20.57 20.91 -10.78
C THR A 232 -21.99 20.42 -11.01
N SER A 233 -22.17 19.10 -11.06
CA SER A 233 -23.46 18.43 -11.27
C SER A 233 -24.34 18.28 -10.02
N CYS A 234 -23.88 18.74 -8.84
CA CYS A 234 -24.59 18.54 -7.58
C CYS A 234 -25.53 19.72 -7.24
N PRO A 235 -26.86 19.51 -7.11
CA PRO A 235 -27.81 20.59 -6.80
C PRO A 235 -27.61 21.17 -5.39
N HIS A 236 -27.32 20.33 -4.39
CA HIS A 236 -27.06 20.78 -3.02
C HIS A 236 -25.81 21.67 -2.93
N CYS A 237 -24.78 21.40 -3.73
CA CYS A 237 -23.59 22.24 -3.81
C CYS A 237 -23.90 23.64 -4.36
N GLN A 238 -24.76 23.74 -5.37
CA GLN A 238 -25.16 25.03 -5.95
C GLN A 238 -25.94 25.86 -4.93
N GLN A 239 -26.80 25.21 -4.14
CA GLN A 239 -27.57 25.88 -3.10
C GLN A 239 -26.65 26.44 -2.00
N VAL A 240 -25.69 25.65 -1.48
CA VAL A 240 -24.71 26.14 -0.49
C VAL A 240 -23.90 27.33 -1.03
N LYS A 241 -23.43 27.25 -2.28
CA LYS A 241 -22.73 28.39 -2.94
C LYS A 241 -23.61 29.63 -3.03
N SER A 242 -24.90 29.46 -3.32
CA SER A 242 -25.84 30.59 -3.42
C SER A 242 -26.07 31.27 -2.06
N VAL A 243 -26.21 30.50 -0.99
CA VAL A 243 -26.38 31.01 0.38
C VAL A 243 -25.14 31.80 0.80
N LEU A 244 -23.95 31.21 0.67
CA LEU A 244 -22.69 31.89 1.01
C LEU A 244 -22.50 33.20 0.23
N LYS A 245 -22.89 33.20 -1.05
CA LYS A 245 -22.87 34.40 -1.90
C LYS A 245 -23.86 35.47 -1.41
N ARG A 246 -25.07 35.09 -0.98
CA ARG A 246 -26.05 36.03 -0.39
C ARG A 246 -25.56 36.61 0.92
N LEU A 247 -24.86 35.83 1.73
CA LEU A 247 -24.22 36.30 2.97
C LEU A 247 -23.00 37.20 2.73
N GLY A 248 -22.55 37.32 1.47
CA GLY A 248 -21.38 38.10 1.08
C GLY A 248 -20.05 37.45 1.48
N ALA A 249 -20.07 36.16 1.83
CA ALA A 249 -18.87 35.40 2.13
C ALA A 249 -18.16 34.97 0.82
N ASP A 250 -16.83 34.95 0.83
CA ASP A 250 -16.00 34.54 -0.32
C ASP A 250 -15.34 33.16 -0.06
N PRO A 251 -15.99 32.05 -0.45
CA PRO A 251 -15.44 30.71 -0.25
C PRO A 251 -14.43 30.31 -1.35
N LYS A 252 -13.36 29.62 -0.94
CA LYS A 252 -12.55 28.84 -1.89
C LYS A 252 -13.33 27.59 -2.32
N ILE A 253 -13.72 27.53 -3.60
CA ILE A 253 -14.43 26.38 -4.16
C ILE A 253 -13.42 25.40 -4.79
N VAL A 254 -13.50 24.13 -4.40
CA VAL A 254 -12.76 23.02 -5.00
C VAL A 254 -13.76 22.07 -5.66
N GLU A 255 -13.78 22.03 -6.99
CA GLU A 255 -14.68 21.16 -7.77
C GLU A 255 -14.00 19.81 -7.99
N LEU A 256 -14.45 18.78 -7.26
CA LEU A 256 -13.83 17.46 -7.25
C LEU A 256 -13.90 16.76 -8.62
N ASP A 257 -14.97 17.01 -9.37
CA ASP A 257 -15.22 16.48 -10.72
C ASP A 257 -14.32 17.11 -11.80
N LYS A 258 -13.61 18.20 -11.49
CA LYS A 258 -12.60 18.81 -12.36
C LYS A 258 -11.17 18.45 -11.98
N THR A 259 -10.97 17.69 -10.90
CA THR A 259 -9.66 17.19 -10.48
C THR A 259 -9.38 15.83 -11.10
N GLU A 260 -8.10 15.53 -11.38
CA GLU A 260 -7.69 14.24 -11.95
C GLU A 260 -7.94 13.04 -11.00
N ASP A 261 -8.17 13.30 -9.70
CA ASP A 261 -8.21 12.28 -8.65
C ASP A 261 -9.39 12.49 -7.68
N GLU A 262 -10.61 12.49 -8.22
CA GLU A 262 -11.85 12.64 -7.46
C GLU A 262 -11.97 11.61 -6.31
N HIS A 263 -11.56 10.36 -6.55
CA HIS A 263 -11.66 9.27 -5.57
C HIS A 263 -10.67 9.42 -4.40
N GLY A 264 -9.47 9.98 -4.66
CA GLY A 264 -8.52 10.33 -3.63
C GLY A 264 -9.06 11.40 -2.69
N TYR A 265 -9.67 12.45 -3.24
CA TYR A 265 -10.33 13.50 -2.47
C TYR A 265 -11.51 12.96 -1.63
N ALA A 266 -12.38 12.13 -2.21
CA ALA A 266 -13.49 11.53 -1.47
C ALA A 266 -13.01 10.69 -0.28
N SER A 267 -11.93 9.92 -0.47
CA SER A 267 -11.32 9.10 0.59
C SER A 267 -10.70 9.96 1.69
N ALA A 268 -10.02 11.04 1.33
CA ALA A 268 -9.42 11.98 2.28
C ALA A 268 -10.47 12.78 3.06
N LEU A 269 -11.56 13.19 2.40
CA LEU A 269 -12.69 13.85 3.06
C LEU A 269 -13.38 12.91 4.05
N LEU A 270 -13.53 11.62 3.73
CA LEU A 270 -14.06 10.62 4.67
C LEU A 270 -13.21 10.54 5.94
N GLU A 271 -11.89 10.55 5.80
CA GLU A 271 -10.97 10.49 6.93
C GLU A 271 -11.05 11.75 7.81
N LEU A 272 -11.10 12.93 7.19
CA LEU A 272 -11.11 14.21 7.90
C LEU A 272 -12.47 14.53 8.53
N THR A 273 -13.55 14.18 7.83
CA THR A 273 -14.90 14.70 8.13
C THR A 273 -15.89 13.61 8.51
N GLY A 274 -15.58 12.35 8.23
CA GLY A 274 -16.51 11.23 8.37
C GLY A 274 -17.47 11.06 7.19
N GLN A 275 -17.36 11.88 6.13
CA GLN A 275 -18.25 11.85 4.97
C GLN A 275 -17.48 11.89 3.65
N THR A 276 -17.90 11.07 2.67
CA THR A 276 -17.43 11.12 1.27
C THR A 276 -18.27 12.06 0.39
N THR A 277 -19.42 12.52 0.90
CA THR A 277 -20.44 13.25 0.15
C THR A 277 -20.09 14.72 0.01
N VAL A 278 -20.48 15.31 -1.13
CA VAL A 278 -20.48 16.76 -1.35
C VAL A 278 -21.91 17.31 -1.15
N PRO A 279 -22.09 18.57 -0.72
CA PRO A 279 -21.05 19.56 -0.38
C PRO A 279 -20.36 19.25 0.96
N ASN A 280 -19.04 19.47 1.03
CA ASN A 280 -18.27 19.37 2.26
C ASN A 280 -17.61 20.73 2.55
N VAL A 281 -17.97 21.34 3.68
CA VAL A 281 -17.62 22.74 4.01
C VAL A 281 -16.68 22.77 5.21
N PHE A 282 -15.62 23.57 5.09
CA PHE A 282 -14.67 23.87 6.15
C PHE A 282 -14.70 25.36 6.47
N ILE A 283 -14.81 25.68 7.77
CA ILE A 283 -14.81 27.05 8.30
C ILE A 283 -13.72 27.13 9.37
N GLY A 284 -12.77 28.04 9.21
CA GLY A 284 -11.65 28.21 10.15
C GLY A 284 -10.82 26.92 10.33
N GLY A 285 -10.65 26.13 9.26
CA GLY A 285 -9.92 24.86 9.29
C GLY A 285 -10.67 23.67 9.92
N GLN A 286 -11.91 23.87 10.40
CA GLN A 286 -12.75 22.81 10.96
C GLN A 286 -13.86 22.41 9.98
N SER A 287 -14.11 21.11 9.86
CA SER A 287 -15.22 20.61 9.04
C SER A 287 -16.54 20.81 9.77
N VAL A 288 -17.53 21.39 9.09
CA VAL A 288 -18.88 21.58 9.63
C VAL A 288 -19.69 20.27 9.59
N ALA A 289 -19.26 19.30 8.78
CA ALA A 289 -19.96 18.04 8.55
C ALA A 289 -20.01 17.10 9.77
N ARG A 290 -19.24 17.36 10.83
CA ARG A 290 -19.17 16.49 12.01
C ARG A 290 -20.21 16.85 13.09
N SER A 291 -20.87 18.00 13.01
CA SER A 291 -21.83 18.42 14.04
C SER A 291 -23.22 18.76 13.54
N GLU A 292 -23.42 19.13 12.27
CA GLU A 292 -24.71 19.60 11.77
C GLU A 292 -24.88 19.22 10.30
N THR A 293 -26.12 18.97 9.89
CA THR A 293 -26.40 18.42 8.56
C THR A 293 -26.19 19.52 7.52
N VAL A 294 -25.87 19.19 6.27
CA VAL A 294 -25.88 20.17 5.14
C VAL A 294 -27.19 20.99 5.09
N LEU A 295 -28.25 20.49 5.73
CA LEU A 295 -29.52 21.18 5.95
C LEU A 295 -29.40 22.49 6.73
N ASP A 296 -28.47 22.60 7.68
CA ASP A 296 -28.25 23.82 8.47
C ASP A 296 -27.66 24.95 7.62
N PHE A 297 -27.00 24.62 6.49
CA PHE A 297 -26.60 25.61 5.48
C PHE A 297 -27.76 26.14 4.60
N TYR A 298 -28.98 25.64 4.79
CA TYR A 298 -30.17 26.20 4.14
C TYR A 298 -30.83 27.33 4.95
N ASP A 299 -30.41 27.51 6.19
CA ASP A 299 -30.92 28.52 7.09
C ASP A 299 -29.83 29.57 7.36
N GLU A 300 -30.00 30.76 6.77
CA GLU A 300 -29.03 31.86 6.90
C GLU A 300 -28.79 32.24 8.37
N ASP A 301 -29.84 32.13 9.20
CA ASP A 301 -29.82 32.46 10.62
C ASP A 301 -28.93 31.49 11.44
N ARG A 302 -28.69 30.28 10.94
CA ARG A 302 -27.81 29.27 11.57
C ARG A 302 -26.37 29.38 11.12
N VAL A 303 -26.14 29.77 9.86
CA VAL A 303 -24.79 29.86 9.28
C VAL A 303 -24.06 31.12 9.76
N CYS A 304 -24.78 32.22 9.94
CA CYS A 304 -24.19 33.49 10.33
C CYS A 304 -23.44 33.48 11.66
N PRO A 305 -23.98 32.92 12.76
CA PRO A 305 -23.25 32.77 14.02
C PRO A 305 -21.94 32.00 13.86
N ILE A 306 -21.95 30.92 13.06
CA ILE A 306 -20.78 30.06 12.83
C ILE A 306 -19.69 30.81 12.05
N LEU A 307 -20.06 31.57 11.02
CA LEU A 307 -19.12 32.39 10.24
C LEU A 307 -18.48 33.48 11.11
N VAL A 308 -19.29 34.18 11.92
CA VAL A 308 -18.81 35.25 12.81
C VAL A 308 -17.92 34.69 13.91
N GLU A 309 -18.30 33.59 14.57
CA GLU A 309 -17.49 32.94 15.61
C GLU A 309 -16.10 32.54 15.08
N LYS A 310 -16.04 32.03 13.85
CA LYS A 310 -14.79 31.60 13.21
C LYS A 310 -14.03 32.73 12.51
N GLY A 311 -14.49 33.98 12.63
CA GLY A 311 -13.82 35.15 12.07
C GLY A 311 -13.84 35.22 10.54
N VAL A 312 -14.82 34.59 9.89
CA VAL A 312 -14.99 34.64 8.44
C VAL A 312 -15.80 35.89 8.06
N PRO A 313 -15.30 36.76 7.15
CA PRO A 313 -16.03 37.94 6.72
C PRO A 313 -17.33 37.55 5.99
N ALA A 314 -18.47 37.97 6.54
CA ALA A 314 -19.80 37.81 5.95
C ALA A 314 -20.61 39.11 6.21
N PRO A 315 -20.50 40.13 5.34
CA PRO A 315 -21.04 41.46 5.58
C PRO A 315 -22.58 41.50 5.67
N ASN A 316 -23.27 40.50 5.12
CA ASN A 316 -24.73 40.45 5.14
C ASN A 316 -25.29 39.60 6.30
N CYS A 317 -24.42 39.12 7.22
CA CYS A 317 -24.86 38.44 8.46
C CYS A 317 -25.32 39.40 9.56
N GLN A 318 -25.28 40.71 9.30
CA GLN A 318 -25.78 41.76 10.19
C GLN A 318 -26.75 42.65 9.40
N GLN A 319 -27.97 42.15 9.15
CA GLN A 319 -29.15 42.96 8.84
C GLN A 319 -30.34 42.41 9.61
#